data_AF-A0A4R8DJG7-F1
#
_entry.id   AF-A0A4R8DJG7-F1
#
_cell.length_a   1.000
_cell.length_b   1.000
_cell.length_c   1.000
_cell.angle_alpha   90.00
_cell.angle_beta   90.00
_cell.angle_gamma   90.00
#
_symmetry.space_group_name_H-M   'P 1'
#
loop_
_entity.id
_entity.type
_entity.pdbx_description
1 polymer ?
#
loop_
_entity_poly.entity_id
_entity_poly.type
_entity_poly.pdbx_seq_one_letter_code
_entity_poly.pdbx_strand_id
1 'polypeptide(L)'
;MRLVYLTGSSGVGKTAVGEELRRRGFAVYDVDADGLARWFENGTGVEVRMPPYRDDAWFASNTYRLPVETVRRVADEVGDGVAFICGTVGNDNEIWDLFDTVISLSLGAETLRGRLVGRRGAFGSSGPELERVLAWHAQVDADNSRYGALLVNANAPIPEVADRVLDALGIR
;
A
#
# COMPACT_ATOMS: atom_id res chain seq x y z
N MET A 1 -0.27 21.47 -2.48
CA MET A 1 0.12 20.12 -2.02
C MET A 1 -0.58 19.06 -2.85
N ARG A 2 0.09 17.94 -3.15
CA ARG A 2 -0.59 16.74 -3.68
C ARG A 2 -0.03 15.48 -3.01
N LEU A 3 -0.71 15.01 -1.97
CA LEU A 3 -0.39 13.76 -1.29
C LEU A 3 -1.19 12.61 -1.93
N VAL A 4 -0.46 11.61 -2.42
CA VAL A 4 -1.02 10.47 -3.15
C VAL A 4 -0.83 9.19 -2.35
N TYR A 5 -1.91 8.43 -2.14
CA TYR A 5 -1.80 7.08 -1.59
C TYR A 5 -1.63 6.08 -2.73
N LEU A 6 -0.46 5.44 -2.81
CA LEU A 6 -0.17 4.37 -3.78
C LEU A 6 -0.37 3.01 -3.10
N THR A 7 -1.54 2.42 -3.30
CA THR A 7 -2.01 1.18 -2.64
C THR A 7 -2.29 0.05 -3.65
N GLY A 8 -2.92 -1.03 -3.19
CA GLY A 8 -3.19 -2.28 -3.92
C GLY A 8 -2.67 -3.50 -3.16
N SER A 9 -2.92 -4.72 -3.65
CA SER A 9 -2.57 -5.94 -2.90
C SER A 9 -1.09 -6.09 -2.56
N SER A 10 -0.73 -6.83 -1.49
CA SER A 10 0.67 -7.19 -1.25
C SER A 10 1.22 -7.96 -2.46
N GLY A 11 2.34 -7.54 -3.03
CA GLY A 11 2.95 -8.17 -4.22
C GLY A 11 2.60 -7.52 -5.57
N VAL A 12 1.71 -6.53 -5.63
CA VAL A 12 1.36 -5.86 -6.91
C VAL A 12 2.46 -4.95 -7.46
N GLY A 13 3.46 -4.58 -6.65
CA GLY A 13 4.62 -3.80 -7.08
C GLY A 13 4.73 -2.38 -6.51
N LYS A 14 3.94 -2.02 -5.49
CA LYS A 14 3.94 -0.67 -4.86
C LYS A 14 5.34 -0.16 -4.51
N THR A 15 6.13 -0.94 -3.76
CA THR A 15 7.49 -0.54 -3.37
C THR A 15 8.39 -0.34 -4.59
N ALA A 16 8.34 -1.22 -5.60
CA ALA A 16 9.15 -1.08 -6.81
C ALA A 16 8.75 0.15 -7.65
N VAL A 17 7.46 0.43 -7.76
CA VAL A 17 6.95 1.65 -8.41
C VAL A 17 7.33 2.89 -7.59
N GLY A 18 7.24 2.83 -6.26
CA GLY A 18 7.68 3.90 -5.37
C GLY A 18 9.17 4.20 -5.49
N GLU A 19 10.02 3.17 -5.57
CA GLU A 19 11.45 3.32 -5.84
C GLU A 19 11.69 4.00 -7.20
N GLU A 20 10.95 3.60 -8.23
CA GLU A 20 11.02 4.22 -9.55
C GLU A 20 10.63 5.70 -9.53
N LEU A 21 9.54 6.05 -8.86
CA LEU A 21 9.12 7.44 -8.66
C LEU A 21 10.17 8.24 -7.87
N ARG A 22 10.79 7.63 -6.85
CA ARG A 22 11.89 8.23 -6.10
C ARG A 22 13.11 8.50 -7.00
N ARG A 23 13.48 7.57 -7.88
CA ARG A 23 14.56 7.78 -8.88
C ARG A 23 14.28 8.94 -9.82
N ARG A 24 12.99 9.23 -10.07
CA ARG A 24 12.53 10.34 -10.91
C ARG A 24 12.40 11.68 -10.16
N GLY A 25 12.75 11.71 -8.88
CA GLY A 25 12.79 12.94 -8.07
C GLY A 25 11.52 13.25 -7.29
N PHE A 26 10.54 12.33 -7.24
CA PHE A 26 9.36 12.50 -6.39
C PHE A 26 9.67 12.15 -4.93
N ALA A 27 9.00 12.83 -4.00
CA ALA A 27 9.01 12.44 -2.60
C ALA A 27 8.18 11.16 -2.43
N VAL A 28 8.78 10.12 -1.87
CA VAL A 28 8.14 8.81 -1.69
C VAL A 28 8.44 8.28 -0.32
N TYR A 29 7.40 7.87 0.39
CA TYR A 29 7.45 7.29 1.72
C TYR A 29 6.77 5.92 1.69
N ASP A 30 7.49 4.85 2.00
CA ASP A 30 6.95 3.49 2.05
C ASP A 30 6.52 3.16 3.50
N VAL A 31 5.30 2.66 3.67
CA VAL A 31 4.75 2.41 5.01
C VAL A 31 5.55 1.39 5.81
N ASP A 32 6.20 0.44 5.12
CA ASP A 32 7.03 -0.59 5.72
C ASP A 32 8.47 -0.08 5.86
N ALA A 33 9.10 0.35 4.75
CA ALA A 33 10.54 0.64 4.72
C ALA A 33 10.92 1.90 5.50
N ASP A 34 10.05 2.92 5.53
CA ASP A 34 10.27 4.15 6.29
C ASP A 34 9.62 4.08 7.68
N GLY A 35 9.06 2.92 8.07
CA GLY A 35 8.51 2.66 9.40
C GLY A 35 7.30 3.53 9.76
N LEU A 36 6.53 3.97 8.75
CA LEU A 36 5.37 4.84 8.97
C LEU A 36 4.17 4.09 9.58
N ALA A 37 4.01 2.81 9.25
CA ALA A 37 2.94 1.98 9.77
C ALA A 37 3.46 0.96 10.78
N ARG A 38 2.66 0.71 11.83
CA ARG A 38 2.97 -0.22 12.92
C ARG A 38 1.75 -1.07 13.28
N TRP A 39 1.96 -2.17 13.98
CA TRP A 39 0.86 -3.02 14.44
C TRP A 39 0.29 -2.48 15.75
N PHE A 40 -1.02 -2.48 15.86
CA PHE A 40 -1.73 -2.06 17.07
C PHE A 40 -2.77 -3.11 17.43
N GLU A 41 -2.92 -3.37 18.73
CA GLU A 41 -4.02 -4.18 19.23
C GLU A 41 -5.32 -3.37 19.14
N ASN A 42 -6.36 -3.96 18.54
CA ASN A 42 -7.60 -3.26 18.20
C ASN A 42 -8.39 -2.80 19.43
N GLY A 43 -8.33 -3.56 20.53
CA GLY A 43 -9.09 -3.27 21.75
C GLY A 43 -8.49 -2.12 22.57
N THR A 44 -7.17 -2.09 22.73
CA THR A 44 -6.49 -1.07 23.54
C THR A 44 -5.90 0.07 22.74
N GLY A 45 -5.70 -0.08 21.42
CA GLY A 45 -4.97 0.87 20.59
C GLY A 45 -3.48 0.93 20.91
N VAL A 46 -2.96 -0.01 21.70
CA VAL A 46 -1.54 -0.08 22.06
C VAL A 46 -0.75 -0.70 20.91
N GLU A 47 0.41 -0.11 20.60
CA GLU A 47 1.33 -0.67 19.63
C GLU A 47 1.88 -2.02 20.11
N VAL A 48 1.90 -3.00 19.20
CA VAL A 48 2.43 -4.33 19.44
C VAL A 48 3.52 -4.66 18.42
N ARG A 49 4.45 -5.54 18.82
CA ARG A 49 5.42 -6.10 17.88
C ARG A 49 4.80 -7.24 17.11
N MET A 50 5.10 -7.31 15.82
CA MET A 50 4.71 -8.43 14.97
C MET A 50 5.42 -9.71 15.45
N PRO A 51 4.71 -10.76 15.89
CA PRO A 51 5.31 -12.02 16.31
C PRO A 51 5.79 -12.83 15.08
N PRO A 52 6.71 -13.79 15.23
CA PRO A 52 7.21 -14.60 14.12
C PRO A 52 6.14 -15.50 13.48
N TYR A 53 5.17 -15.96 14.27
CA TYR A 53 4.00 -16.72 13.82
C TYR A 53 2.73 -15.93 14.10
N ARG A 54 1.81 -15.90 13.14
CA ARG A 54 0.55 -15.16 13.19
C ARG A 54 -0.55 -16.06 12.62
N ASP A 55 -1.59 -16.26 13.39
CA ASP A 55 -2.80 -16.96 12.95
C ASP A 55 -3.94 -15.96 12.72
N ASP A 56 -5.11 -16.49 12.36
CA ASP A 56 -6.28 -15.68 12.10
C ASP A 56 -6.76 -14.92 13.35
N ALA A 57 -6.58 -15.47 14.54
CA ALA A 57 -6.94 -14.80 15.79
C ALA A 57 -6.05 -13.57 16.04
N TRP A 58 -4.75 -13.66 15.70
CA TRP A 58 -3.85 -12.53 15.77
C TRP A 58 -4.24 -11.43 14.78
N PHE A 59 -4.52 -11.77 13.51
CA PHE A 59 -4.98 -10.77 12.52
C PHE A 59 -6.36 -10.18 12.84
N ALA A 60 -7.23 -10.92 13.53
CA ALA A 60 -8.52 -10.40 13.99
C ALA A 60 -8.38 -9.39 15.15
N SER A 61 -7.38 -9.58 16.01
CA SER A 61 -7.16 -8.75 17.19
C SER A 61 -6.18 -7.59 16.97
N ASN A 62 -5.45 -7.59 15.86
CA ASN A 62 -4.40 -6.60 15.58
C ASN A 62 -4.51 -6.07 14.16
N THR A 63 -4.31 -4.76 14.01
CA THR A 63 -4.32 -4.11 12.70
C THR A 63 -2.98 -3.43 12.44
N TYR A 64 -2.46 -3.59 11.23
CA TYR A 64 -1.32 -2.81 10.75
C TYR A 64 -1.83 -1.46 10.31
N ARG A 65 -1.44 -0.39 10.99
CA ARG A 65 -2.04 0.93 10.85
C ARG A 65 -1.00 1.96 10.47
N LEU A 66 -1.38 2.85 9.56
CA LEU A 66 -0.69 4.12 9.35
C LEU A 66 -1.38 5.17 10.23
N PRO A 67 -0.72 5.69 11.28
CA PRO A 67 -1.34 6.70 12.14
C PRO A 67 -1.73 7.97 11.37
N VAL A 68 -2.91 8.50 11.64
CA VAL A 68 -3.43 9.75 11.03
C VAL A 68 -2.43 10.90 11.14
N GLU A 69 -1.82 11.07 12.32
CA GLU A 69 -0.83 12.12 12.56
C GLU A 69 0.46 11.93 11.73
N THR A 70 0.81 10.69 11.37
CA THR A 70 1.92 10.43 10.47
C THR A 70 1.60 10.91 9.06
N VAL A 71 0.37 10.69 8.57
CA VAL A 71 -0.07 11.19 7.25
C VAL A 71 -0.06 12.73 7.23
N ARG A 72 -0.59 13.36 8.27
CA ARG A 72 -0.60 14.83 8.41
C ARG A 72 0.79 15.42 8.44
N ARG A 73 1.72 14.82 9.21
CA ARG A 73 3.12 15.26 9.24
C ARG A 73 3.76 15.17 7.86
N VAL A 74 3.55 14.07 7.12
CA VAL A 74 4.10 13.93 5.76
C VAL A 74 3.51 14.99 4.83
N ALA A 75 2.20 15.25 4.91
CA ALA A 75 1.56 16.34 4.18
C ALA A 75 2.23 17.70 4.48
N ASP A 76 2.40 18.04 5.76
CA ASP A 76 3.01 19.31 6.19
C ASP A 76 4.48 19.44 5.71
N GLU A 77 5.26 18.35 5.77
CA GLU A 77 6.66 18.32 5.30
C GLU A 77 6.79 18.55 3.80
N VAL A 78 5.83 18.06 3.01
CA VAL A 78 5.84 18.15 1.54
C VAL A 78 5.40 19.53 1.06
N GLY A 79 4.56 20.23 1.84
CA GLY A 79 4.06 21.56 1.49
C GLY A 79 3.38 21.56 0.13
N ASP A 80 3.75 22.47 -0.77
CA ASP A 80 3.12 22.56 -2.09
C ASP A 80 3.54 21.49 -3.11
N GLY A 81 4.48 20.61 -2.75
CA GLY A 81 4.97 19.54 -3.62
C GLY A 81 4.01 18.37 -3.83
N VAL A 82 4.50 17.38 -4.59
CA VAL A 82 3.83 16.08 -4.80
C VAL A 82 4.58 15.02 -4.01
N ALA A 83 3.87 14.22 -3.23
CA ALA A 83 4.44 13.10 -2.52
C ALA A 83 3.55 11.85 -2.58
N PHE A 84 4.18 10.70 -2.47
CA PHE A 84 3.53 9.40 -2.46
C PHE A 84 3.75 8.73 -1.11
N ILE A 85 2.67 8.23 -0.49
CA ILE A 85 2.76 7.21 0.55
C ILE A 85 2.44 5.87 -0.11
N CYS A 86 3.39 4.94 -0.09
CA CYS A 86 3.26 3.63 -0.74
C CYS A 86 3.04 2.54 0.29
N GLY A 87 1.98 1.76 0.17
CA GLY A 87 1.73 0.73 1.17
C GLY A 87 0.36 0.07 1.13
N THR A 88 0.14 -0.82 2.08
CA THR A 88 -1.17 -1.40 2.37
C THR A 88 -1.31 -1.46 3.88
N VAL A 89 -2.34 -0.81 4.41
CA VAL A 89 -2.64 -0.83 5.84
C VAL A 89 -4.09 -1.26 6.06
N GLY A 90 -4.43 -1.62 7.29
CA GLY A 90 -5.78 -2.09 7.64
C GLY A 90 -6.68 -1.00 8.21
N ASN A 91 -6.21 0.25 8.31
CA ASN A 91 -7.02 1.41 8.73
C ASN A 91 -7.25 2.42 7.59
N ASP A 92 -7.34 1.94 6.35
CA ASP A 92 -7.59 2.77 5.18
C ASP A 92 -8.79 3.71 5.39
N ASN A 93 -9.86 3.22 6.03
CA ASN A 93 -11.06 3.99 6.37
C ASN A 93 -10.82 5.23 7.26
N GLU A 94 -9.68 5.33 7.93
CA GLU A 94 -9.32 6.47 8.80
C GLU A 94 -8.43 7.50 8.10
N ILE A 95 -7.73 7.08 7.04
CA ILE A 95 -6.72 7.90 6.36
C ILE A 95 -7.10 8.25 4.93
N TRP A 96 -8.09 7.58 4.33
CA TRP A 96 -8.45 7.71 2.91
C TRP A 96 -8.65 9.17 2.49
N ASP A 97 -9.43 9.91 3.27
CA ASP A 97 -9.79 11.30 2.99
C ASP A 97 -8.66 12.31 3.27
N LEU A 98 -7.52 11.85 3.80
CA LEU A 98 -6.33 12.68 3.99
C LEU A 98 -5.46 12.78 2.73
N PHE A 99 -5.77 11.99 1.70
CA PHE A 99 -5.05 11.97 0.43
C PHE A 99 -5.83 12.72 -0.64
N ASP A 100 -5.13 13.53 -1.44
CA ASP A 100 -5.72 14.22 -2.59
C ASP A 100 -6.08 13.25 -3.72
N THR A 101 -5.38 12.11 -3.79
CA THR A 101 -5.66 11.05 -4.76
C THR A 101 -5.24 9.70 -4.20
N VAL A 102 -6.07 8.67 -4.40
CA VAL A 102 -5.69 7.28 -4.15
C VAL A 102 -5.50 6.57 -5.48
N ILE A 103 -4.35 5.92 -5.66
CA ILE A 103 -4.04 5.06 -6.80
C ILE A 103 -3.92 3.63 -6.28
N SER A 104 -4.73 2.73 -6.83
CA SER A 104 -4.65 1.29 -6.53
C SER A 104 -3.99 0.56 -7.71
N LEU A 105 -2.83 -0.03 -7.47
CA LEU A 105 -2.16 -0.88 -8.43
C LEU A 105 -2.87 -2.24 -8.51
N SER A 106 -3.27 -2.62 -9.73
CA SER A 106 -4.00 -3.84 -10.03
C SER A 106 -3.25 -4.72 -11.02
N LEU A 107 -3.28 -6.04 -10.81
CA LEU A 107 -2.78 -7.04 -11.76
C LEU A 107 -3.54 -8.36 -11.60
N GLY A 108 -3.30 -9.32 -12.50
CA GLY A 108 -4.03 -10.59 -12.45
C GLY A 108 -3.61 -11.48 -11.28
N ALA A 109 -4.56 -12.22 -10.69
CA ALA A 109 -4.31 -13.10 -9.54
C ALA A 109 -3.23 -14.18 -9.81
N GLU A 110 -3.13 -14.69 -11.04
CA GLU A 110 -2.07 -15.64 -11.42
C GLU A 110 -0.68 -14.99 -11.37
N THR A 111 -0.57 -13.77 -11.90
CA THR A 111 0.67 -12.97 -11.82
C THR A 111 1.01 -12.65 -10.37
N LEU A 112 0.01 -12.30 -9.54
CA LEU A 112 0.20 -12.06 -8.11
C LEU A 112 0.76 -13.28 -7.40
N ARG A 113 0.12 -14.44 -7.61
CA ARG A 113 0.56 -15.72 -7.03
C ARG A 113 1.99 -16.04 -7.43
N GLY A 114 2.32 -15.92 -8.72
CA GLY A 114 3.68 -16.15 -9.23
C GLY A 114 4.73 -15.26 -8.56
N ARG A 115 4.42 -13.97 -8.35
CA ARG A 115 5.32 -13.03 -7.67
C ARG A 115 5.51 -13.36 -6.18
N LEU A 116 4.45 -13.79 -5.49
CA LEU A 116 4.50 -14.07 -4.06
C LEU A 116 5.21 -15.38 -3.72
N VAL A 117 5.04 -16.43 -4.53
CA VAL A 117 5.71 -17.73 -4.32
C VAL A 117 7.24 -17.62 -4.38
N GLY A 118 7.77 -16.69 -5.19
CA GLY A 118 9.21 -16.42 -5.28
C GLY A 118 9.77 -15.51 -4.17
N ARG A 119 8.91 -14.87 -3.37
CA ARG A 119 9.29 -13.86 -2.37
C ARG A 119 9.62 -14.53 -1.04
N ARG A 120 10.65 -14.04 -0.32
CA ARG A 120 11.00 -14.52 1.02
C ARG A 120 10.86 -13.41 2.05
N GLY A 121 10.34 -13.74 3.24
CA GLY A 121 10.40 -12.88 4.42
C GLY A 121 9.42 -11.70 4.46
N ALA A 122 8.48 -11.62 3.52
CA ALA A 122 7.47 -10.57 3.47
C ALA A 122 6.05 -11.14 3.57
N PHE A 123 5.08 -10.31 3.98
CA PHE A 123 3.69 -10.73 4.09
C PHE A 123 3.14 -11.25 2.76
N GLY A 124 2.56 -12.45 2.78
CA GLY A 124 2.10 -13.18 1.61
C GLY A 124 3.07 -14.23 1.07
N SER A 125 4.23 -14.44 1.73
CA SER A 125 5.21 -15.45 1.31
C SER A 125 5.01 -16.84 1.94
N SER A 126 4.20 -16.95 2.99
CA SER A 126 3.78 -18.25 3.54
C SER A 126 2.45 -18.71 2.93
N GLY A 127 2.15 -20.02 2.98
CA GLY A 127 0.90 -20.57 2.43
C GLY A 127 -0.37 -19.88 2.97
N PRO A 128 -0.56 -19.77 4.30
CA PRO A 128 -1.72 -19.09 4.88
C PRO A 128 -1.79 -17.59 4.52
N GLU A 129 -0.66 -16.88 4.52
CA GLU A 129 -0.66 -15.46 4.15
C GLU A 129 -0.91 -15.26 2.66
N LEU A 130 -0.43 -16.15 1.79
CA LEU A 130 -0.70 -16.13 0.35
C LEU A 130 -2.19 -16.25 0.07
N GLU A 131 -2.87 -17.23 0.68
CA GLU A 131 -4.31 -17.42 0.50
C GLU A 131 -5.10 -16.21 1.06
N ARG A 132 -4.65 -15.60 2.16
CA ARG A 132 -5.21 -14.35 2.67
C ARG A 132 -5.06 -13.18 1.69
N VAL A 133 -3.88 -13.03 1.10
CA VAL A 133 -3.64 -11.98 0.09
C VAL A 133 -4.52 -12.20 -1.13
N LEU A 134 -4.64 -13.43 -1.63
CA LEU A 134 -5.47 -13.76 -2.79
C LEU A 134 -6.96 -13.58 -2.52
N ALA A 135 -7.44 -13.95 -1.33
CA ALA A 135 -8.82 -13.73 -0.93
C ALA A 135 -9.19 -12.24 -0.92
N TRP A 136 -8.32 -11.39 -0.36
CA TRP A 136 -8.54 -9.95 -0.40
C TRP A 136 -8.38 -9.36 -1.80
N HIS A 137 -7.39 -9.84 -2.57
CA HIS A 137 -7.14 -9.38 -3.94
C HIS A 137 -8.34 -9.59 -4.87
N ALA A 138 -9.17 -10.61 -4.62
CA ALA A 138 -10.39 -10.86 -5.40
C ALA A 138 -11.42 -9.72 -5.30
N GLN A 139 -11.32 -8.82 -4.31
CA GLN A 139 -12.29 -7.76 -4.04
C GLN A 139 -11.69 -6.35 -4.06
N VAL A 140 -10.37 -6.23 -3.80
CA VAL A 140 -9.70 -4.94 -3.58
C VAL A 140 -9.93 -3.90 -4.68
N ASP A 141 -9.94 -4.31 -5.95
CA ASP A 141 -10.10 -3.36 -7.05
C ASP A 141 -11.51 -2.76 -7.08
N ALA A 142 -12.53 -3.58 -6.82
CA ALA A 142 -13.91 -3.14 -6.74
C ALA A 142 -14.12 -2.23 -5.51
N ASP A 143 -13.57 -2.63 -4.36
CA ASP A 143 -13.66 -1.85 -3.13
C ASP A 143 -12.96 -0.50 -3.27
N ASN A 144 -11.70 -0.48 -3.71
CA ASN A 144 -10.93 0.75 -3.87
C ASN A 144 -11.56 1.67 -4.92
N SER A 145 -12.03 1.13 -6.05
CA SER A 145 -12.71 1.93 -7.08
C SER A 145 -14.02 2.54 -6.56
N ARG A 146 -14.77 1.81 -5.73
CA ARG A 146 -16.00 2.33 -5.09
C ARG A 146 -15.71 3.54 -4.18
N TYR A 147 -14.53 3.61 -3.58
CA TYR A 147 -14.08 4.75 -2.78
C TYR A 147 -13.31 5.80 -3.59
N GLY A 148 -13.38 5.75 -4.94
CA GLY A 148 -12.82 6.77 -5.82
C GLY A 148 -11.34 6.59 -6.15
N ALA A 149 -10.72 5.45 -5.83
CA ALA A 149 -9.35 5.18 -6.25
C ALA A 149 -9.24 5.06 -7.78
N LEU A 150 -8.15 5.60 -8.33
CA LEU A 150 -7.76 5.39 -9.71
C LEU A 150 -7.06 4.04 -9.82
N LEU A 151 -7.64 3.11 -10.60
CA LEU A 151 -7.02 1.81 -10.83
C LEU A 151 -5.94 1.92 -11.91
N VAL A 152 -4.71 1.48 -11.60
CA VAL A 152 -3.59 1.45 -12.54
C VAL A 152 -3.13 0.00 -12.75
N ASN A 153 -3.11 -0.42 -14.02
CA ASN A 153 -2.65 -1.76 -14.40
C ASN A 153 -1.13 -1.90 -14.24
N ALA A 154 -0.72 -2.80 -13.35
CA ALA A 154 0.65 -3.11 -12.94
C ALA A 154 1.23 -4.38 -13.59
N ASN A 155 0.65 -4.86 -14.69
CA ASN A 155 1.18 -6.00 -15.47
C ASN A 155 2.38 -5.61 -16.36
N ALA A 156 2.64 -4.31 -16.56
CA ALA A 156 3.75 -3.81 -17.37
C ALA A 156 5.07 -3.73 -16.57
N PRO A 157 6.23 -3.55 -17.23
CA PRO A 157 7.48 -3.20 -16.57
C PRO A 157 7.34 -1.98 -15.66
N ILE A 158 8.10 -1.96 -14.55
CA ILE A 158 8.00 -0.92 -13.50
C ILE A 158 8.09 0.51 -14.05
N PRO A 159 9.00 0.86 -14.98
CA PRO A 159 9.04 2.21 -15.54
C PRO A 159 7.74 2.63 -16.22
N GLU A 160 7.10 1.72 -16.98
CA GLU A 160 5.82 1.98 -17.65
C GLU A 160 4.67 2.08 -16.66
N VAL A 161 4.70 1.32 -15.56
CA VAL A 161 3.70 1.45 -14.49
C VAL A 161 3.84 2.80 -13.79
N ALA A 162 5.07 3.26 -13.54
CA ALA A 162 5.32 4.59 -12.99
C ALA A 162 4.84 5.70 -13.94
N ASP A 163 5.02 5.55 -15.26
CA ASP A 163 4.46 6.47 -16.26
C ASP A 163 2.93 6.54 -16.12
N ARG A 164 2.25 5.39 -16.07
CA ARG A 164 0.79 5.33 -15.90
C ARG A 164 0.30 5.95 -14.60
N VAL A 165 1.06 5.81 -13.51
CA VAL A 165 0.77 6.45 -12.22
C VAL A 165 0.81 7.97 -12.37
N LEU A 166 1.85 8.51 -13.02
CA LEU A 166 1.98 9.95 -13.24
C LEU A 166 0.93 10.49 -14.21
N ASP A 167 0.65 9.75 -15.28
CA ASP A 167 -0.41 10.07 -16.25
C ASP A 167 -1.79 10.15 -15.58
N ALA A 168 -2.10 9.20 -14.68
CA ALA A 168 -3.35 9.21 -13.91
C ALA A 168 -3.46 10.44 -12.99
N LEU A 169 -2.32 11.00 -12.59
CA LEU A 169 -2.26 12.25 -11.84
C LEU A 169 -2.25 13.49 -12.75
N GLY A 170 -2.10 13.34 -14.06
CA GLY A 170 -1.90 14.46 -14.98
C GLY A 170 -0.52 15.12 -14.86
N ILE A 171 0.48 14.38 -14.37
CA ILE A 171 1.87 14.82 -14.26
C ILE A 171 2.63 14.25 -15.46
N ARG A 172 3.25 15.12 -16.28
CA ARG A 172 4.02 14.75 -17.48
C ARG A 172 5.50 15.06 -17.31
#